data_AF-A0A3B5QCQ9-F1
#
_entry.id   AF-A0A3B5QCQ9-F1
#
_cell.length_a   1.000
_cell.length_b   1.000
_cell.length_c   1.000
_cell.angle_alpha   90.00
_cell.angle_beta   90.00
_cell.angle_gamma   90.00
#
_symmetry.space_group_name_H-M   'P 1'
#
loop_
_entity.id
_entity.type
_entity.pdbx_description
1 polymer ?
#
loop_
_entity_poly.entity_id
_entity_poly.type
_entity_poly.pdbx_seq_one_letter_code
_entity_poly.pdbx_strand_id
1 'polypeptide(L)'
;MLMFFFALLFASFISFLCRRFSESSDKGWFRSLFVHKVDARKDAHSNLLSKKETSNLYKIQFHNVKPECLDEYNNLEAEVQRRLHQDQDFPCEVVGSWNIWYGEQDQAVHLWRYRGGYPALTDCLQKLRVNKEYLEFRKERAKMLISRQNQLLLEFSFWNEPLPRKGPNLYELRTYNLKPGTMLEWGNRWARAIKHRQENNEAVGGFFSQIGDLYVVHHLWAYESLQSREETRNSAWQKEGWDVNVYYTGKTSPATIML
;
A
#
# COMPACT_ATOMS: atom_id res chain seq x y z
N MET A 1 -68.10 -21.67 51.21
CA MET A 1 -68.80 -22.96 51.02
C MET A 1 -68.65 -23.33 49.55
N LEU A 2 -67.96 -24.46 49.31
CA LEU A 2 -67.88 -25.32 48.12
C LEU A 2 -68.23 -24.72 46.74
N MET A 3 -67.29 -24.72 45.79
CA MET A 3 -67.08 -25.77 44.77
C MET A 3 -68.28 -26.01 43.83
N PHE A 4 -67.93 -26.30 42.57
CA PHE A 4 -68.56 -27.19 41.59
C PHE A 4 -68.97 -26.49 40.28
N PHE A 5 -68.25 -26.68 39.17
CA PHE A 5 -68.20 -27.87 38.29
C PHE A 5 -69.59 -28.33 37.85
N PHE A 6 -69.92 -28.26 36.56
CA PHE A 6 -69.84 -29.42 35.66
C PHE A 6 -70.26 -29.09 34.22
N ALA A 7 -69.61 -29.79 33.29
CA ALA A 7 -69.79 -29.76 31.85
C ALA A 7 -71.05 -30.49 31.35
N LEU A 8 -71.54 -30.06 30.19
CA LEU A 8 -72.38 -30.80 29.24
C LEU A 8 -71.87 -30.40 27.85
N LEU A 9 -71.24 -31.25 27.04
CA LEU A 9 -71.67 -32.47 26.33
C LEU A 9 -71.59 -32.18 24.83
N PHE A 10 -70.64 -32.88 24.20
CA PHE A 10 -70.38 -32.98 22.77
C PHE A 10 -71.64 -33.35 21.97
N ALA A 11 -71.85 -32.69 20.83
CA ALA A 11 -71.90 -33.33 19.51
C ALA A 11 -72.37 -32.35 18.41
N SER A 12 -71.68 -32.38 17.26
CA SER A 12 -72.26 -32.58 15.93
C SER A 12 -71.74 -31.62 14.84
N PHE A 13 -70.99 -32.23 13.91
CA PHE A 13 -71.04 -32.05 12.46
C PHE A 13 -70.41 -30.80 11.80
N ILE A 14 -69.16 -30.95 11.35
CA ILE A 14 -68.74 -30.47 10.03
C ILE A 14 -67.88 -31.54 9.37
N SER A 15 -68.40 -32.17 8.32
CA SER A 15 -67.57 -32.83 7.29
C SER A 15 -68.34 -32.96 5.98
N PHE A 16 -67.63 -32.59 4.91
CA PHE A 16 -67.71 -33.10 3.54
C PHE A 16 -68.56 -32.36 2.49
N LEU A 17 -67.87 -31.66 1.57
CA LEU A 17 -67.89 -31.96 0.13
C LEU A 17 -66.72 -31.30 -0.65
N CYS A 18 -65.74 -32.17 -0.95
CA CYS A 18 -64.81 -32.27 -2.08
C CYS A 18 -64.52 -31.14 -3.12
N ARG A 19 -63.20 -31.08 -3.41
CA ARG A 19 -62.50 -30.92 -4.72
C ARG A 19 -62.41 -29.51 -5.33
N ARG A 20 -61.33 -29.06 -5.97
CA ARG A 20 -59.95 -29.51 -6.27
C ARG A 20 -59.35 -28.38 -7.14
N PHE A 21 -58.10 -27.98 -6.90
CA PHE A 21 -57.04 -27.53 -7.84
C PHE A 21 -56.26 -26.26 -7.46
N SER A 22 -54.93 -26.39 -7.63
CA SER A 22 -53.88 -25.36 -7.80
C SER A 22 -53.43 -24.62 -6.53
N GLU A 23 -52.35 -25.06 -5.87
CA GLU A 23 -50.97 -24.55 -6.08
C GLU A 23 -50.85 -23.01 -6.02
N SER A 24 -50.42 -22.47 -4.87
CA SER A 24 -49.05 -21.94 -4.72
C SER A 24 -48.77 -21.65 -3.24
N SER A 25 -47.62 -22.11 -2.77
CA SER A 25 -47.19 -21.99 -1.38
C SER A 25 -46.35 -20.72 -1.19
N ASP A 26 -46.94 -19.64 -0.70
CA ASP A 26 -46.17 -18.49 -0.20
C ASP A 26 -45.69 -18.74 1.24
N LYS A 27 -44.71 -19.64 1.36
CA LYS A 27 -43.78 -19.70 2.49
C LYS A 27 -42.40 -19.34 1.95
N GLY A 28 -42.04 -18.05 1.96
CA GLY A 28 -40.81 -17.65 1.27
C GLY A 28 -40.19 -16.29 1.57
N TRP A 29 -40.59 -15.55 2.60
CA TRP A 29 -39.93 -14.27 2.93
C TRP A 29 -38.54 -14.43 3.61
N PHE A 30 -38.13 -15.65 3.98
CA PHE A 30 -36.87 -15.90 4.71
C PHE A 30 -35.73 -16.55 3.91
N ARG A 31 -35.70 -16.41 2.57
CA ARG A 31 -34.53 -16.89 1.78
C ARG A 31 -34.12 -15.93 0.67
N SER A 32 -33.55 -14.79 1.07
CA SER A 32 -32.52 -14.11 0.29
C SER A 32 -31.29 -13.86 1.17
N LEU A 33 -30.88 -14.91 1.88
CA LEU A 33 -29.52 -15.09 2.40
C LEU A 33 -28.68 -15.83 1.36
N PHE A 34 -28.85 -15.51 0.08
CA PHE A 34 -27.80 -15.77 -0.90
C PHE A 34 -26.78 -14.65 -0.76
N VAL A 35 -26.01 -14.75 0.34
CA VAL A 35 -24.61 -14.35 0.35
C VAL A 35 -24.07 -14.85 -0.98
N HIS A 36 -23.73 -13.93 -1.89
CA HIS A 36 -22.83 -14.29 -2.98
C HIS A 36 -21.66 -14.96 -2.27
N LYS A 37 -21.55 -16.29 -2.41
CA LYS A 37 -20.31 -16.99 -2.13
C LYS A 37 -19.33 -16.33 -3.08
N VAL A 38 -18.64 -15.31 -2.56
CA VAL A 38 -17.42 -14.81 -3.16
C VAL A 38 -16.53 -16.03 -3.11
N ASP A 39 -16.37 -16.69 -4.25
CA ASP A 39 -15.32 -17.68 -4.40
C ASP A 39 -14.06 -17.00 -3.89
N ALA A 40 -13.48 -17.54 -2.82
CA ALA A 40 -12.24 -17.04 -2.28
C ALA A 40 -11.22 -17.09 -3.42
N ARG A 41 -10.94 -15.94 -4.05
CA ARG A 41 -9.94 -15.81 -5.09
C ARG A 41 -8.64 -16.33 -4.45
N LYS A 42 -8.15 -17.47 -4.97
CA LYS A 42 -7.03 -18.21 -4.37
C LYS A 42 -5.67 -17.59 -4.67
N ASP A 43 -5.62 -16.53 -5.47
CA ASP A 43 -4.39 -15.80 -5.74
C ASP A 43 -4.17 -14.75 -4.65
N ALA A 44 -2.97 -14.74 -4.08
CA ALA A 44 -2.55 -13.68 -3.17
C ALA A 44 -2.81 -12.32 -3.84
N HIS A 45 -3.47 -11.40 -3.13
CA HIS A 45 -3.87 -10.09 -3.66
C HIS A 45 -2.70 -9.29 -4.28
N SER A 46 -1.45 -9.60 -3.89
CA SER A 46 -0.20 -9.07 -4.47
C SER A 46 -0.06 -9.39 -5.96
N ASN A 47 -0.29 -10.65 -6.36
CA ASN A 47 -0.03 -11.15 -7.73
C ASN A 47 -0.88 -10.47 -8.81
N LEU A 48 -2.07 -9.97 -8.45
CA LEU A 48 -2.96 -9.28 -9.37
C LEU A 48 -2.56 -7.81 -9.59
N LEU A 49 -1.84 -7.22 -8.65
CA LEU A 49 -1.52 -5.79 -8.63
C LEU A 49 -0.05 -5.51 -8.94
N SER A 50 0.86 -6.45 -8.68
CA SER A 50 2.29 -6.26 -8.94
C SER A 50 2.70 -6.75 -10.31
N LYS A 51 3.82 -6.21 -10.82
CA LYS A 51 4.62 -6.95 -11.82
C LYS A 51 5.00 -8.29 -11.18
N LYS A 52 5.14 -9.38 -11.97
CA LYS A 52 5.34 -10.75 -11.47
C LYS A 52 6.22 -10.77 -10.21
N GLU A 53 5.81 -11.51 -9.16
CA GLU A 53 6.46 -11.56 -7.83
C GLU A 53 7.99 -11.79 -7.86
N THR A 54 8.50 -12.33 -8.97
CA THR A 54 9.92 -12.62 -9.20
C THR A 54 10.74 -11.44 -9.77
N SER A 55 10.14 -10.30 -10.08
CA SER A 55 10.83 -9.19 -10.75
C SER A 55 11.63 -8.32 -9.78
N ASN A 56 10.97 -7.49 -8.98
CA ASN A 56 11.61 -6.53 -8.07
C ASN A 56 10.92 -6.52 -6.71
N LEU A 57 11.70 -6.66 -5.62
CA LEU A 57 11.25 -6.37 -4.26
C LEU A 57 11.87 -5.04 -3.83
N TYR A 58 11.07 -4.17 -3.23
CA TYR A 58 11.54 -2.87 -2.74
C TYR A 58 11.57 -2.85 -1.22
N LYS A 59 12.47 -2.06 -0.66
CA LYS A 59 12.53 -1.76 0.78
C LYS A 59 12.60 -0.26 0.96
N ILE A 60 11.59 0.32 1.58
CA ILE A 60 11.61 1.71 2.02
C ILE A 60 12.06 1.76 3.48
N GLN A 61 12.93 2.71 3.82
CA GLN A 61 13.42 2.92 5.17
C GLN A 61 13.19 4.37 5.57
N PHE A 62 12.73 4.57 6.80
CA PHE A 62 12.57 5.87 7.44
C PHE A 62 13.48 5.91 8.65
N HIS A 63 14.43 6.82 8.64
CA HIS A 63 15.43 6.97 9.71
C HIS A 63 15.26 8.35 10.33
N ASN A 64 14.81 8.41 11.58
CA ASN A 64 14.80 9.66 12.35
C ASN A 64 16.21 9.87 12.89
N VAL A 65 16.85 10.94 12.45
CA VAL A 65 18.22 11.31 12.79
C VAL A 65 18.18 12.38 13.87
N LYS A 66 19.20 12.41 14.73
CA LYS A 66 19.40 13.55 15.63
C LYS A 66 19.68 14.79 14.78
N PRO A 67 18.98 15.92 15.01
CA PRO A 67 19.12 17.12 14.17
C PRO A 67 20.57 17.57 14.01
N GLU A 68 21.36 17.52 15.09
CA GLU A 68 22.78 17.90 15.11
C GLU A 68 23.71 16.95 14.35
N CYS A 69 23.23 15.77 13.96
CA CYS A 69 24.01 14.74 13.27
C CYS A 69 23.62 14.58 11.79
N LEU A 70 22.68 15.35 11.26
CA LEU A 70 22.10 15.09 9.92
C LEU A 70 23.17 15.07 8.82
N ASP A 71 24.10 16.03 8.82
CA ASP A 71 25.17 16.11 7.82
C ASP A 71 26.16 14.94 7.92
N GLU A 72 26.59 14.60 9.13
CA GLU A 72 27.49 13.46 9.37
C GLU A 72 26.83 12.15 8.94
N TYR A 73 25.56 11.97 9.30
CA TYR A 73 24.76 10.83 8.91
C TYR A 73 24.63 10.72 7.39
N ASN A 74 24.35 11.83 6.69
CA ASN A 74 24.21 11.86 5.24
C ASN A 74 25.51 11.46 4.54
N ASN A 75 26.65 11.97 5.02
CA ASN A 75 27.97 11.63 4.47
C ASN A 75 28.26 10.14 4.64
N LEU A 76 28.04 9.61 5.84
CA LEU A 76 28.27 8.20 6.16
C LEU A 76 27.35 7.27 5.33
N GLU A 77 26.07 7.61 5.24
CA GLU A 77 25.08 6.82 4.49
C GLU A 77 25.37 6.88 2.98
N ALA A 78 25.71 8.04 2.42
CA ALA A 78 26.06 8.18 1.00
C ALA A 78 27.30 7.36 0.61
N GLU A 79 28.30 7.29 1.49
CA GLU A 79 29.49 6.48 1.25
C GLU A 79 29.17 4.98 1.16
N VAL A 80 28.39 4.47 2.11
CA VAL A 80 28.04 3.05 2.16
C VAL A 80 27.04 2.68 1.07
N GLN A 81 26.06 3.55 0.79
CA GLN A 81 25.12 3.37 -0.32
C GLN A 81 25.85 3.24 -1.65
N ARG A 82 26.85 4.10 -1.90
CA ARG A 82 27.68 4.04 -3.11
C ARG A 82 28.46 2.73 -3.20
N ARG A 83 29.11 2.33 -2.10
CA ARG A 83 29.86 1.06 -2.05
C ARG A 83 28.98 -0.14 -2.34
N LEU A 84 27.85 -0.27 -1.64
CA LEU A 84 26.91 -1.38 -1.82
C LEU A 84 26.26 -1.39 -3.21
N HIS A 85 25.99 -0.23 -3.80
CA HIS A 85 25.40 -0.14 -5.13
C HIS A 85 26.37 -0.53 -6.26
N GLN A 86 27.68 -0.31 -6.05
CA GLN A 86 28.72 -0.63 -7.04
C GLN A 86 29.23 -2.07 -6.91
N ASP A 87 29.07 -2.68 -5.75
CA ASP A 87 29.53 -4.04 -5.47
C ASP A 87 28.56 -5.08 -6.04
N GLN A 88 29.00 -5.80 -7.07
CA GLN A 88 28.21 -6.83 -7.76
C GLN A 88 27.87 -8.02 -6.86
N ASP A 89 28.61 -8.22 -5.76
CA ASP A 89 28.33 -9.27 -4.79
C ASP A 89 27.06 -8.97 -3.98
N PHE A 90 26.61 -7.71 -3.92
CA PHE A 90 25.37 -7.34 -3.26
C PHE A 90 24.26 -7.12 -4.29
N PRO A 91 23.24 -8.00 -4.34
CA PRO A 91 22.12 -7.86 -5.27
C PRO A 91 21.11 -6.79 -4.80
N CYS A 92 21.60 -5.58 -4.52
CA CYS A 92 20.80 -4.46 -4.04
C CYS A 92 21.15 -3.16 -4.76
N GLU A 93 20.13 -2.37 -5.04
CA GLU A 93 20.25 -1.13 -5.79
C GLU A 93 19.62 0.01 -4.99
N VAL A 94 20.32 1.14 -4.86
CA VAL A 94 19.75 2.36 -4.29
C VAL A 94 18.92 3.04 -5.37
N VAL A 95 17.60 3.08 -5.18
CA VAL A 95 16.68 3.80 -6.07
C VAL A 95 16.70 5.29 -5.76
N GLY A 96 16.81 5.64 -4.48
CA GLY A 96 16.99 7.00 -4.02
C GLY A 96 17.12 7.11 -2.51
N SER A 97 17.62 8.25 -2.08
CA SER A 97 17.99 8.60 -0.71
C SER A 97 17.73 10.09 -0.57
N TRP A 98 16.86 10.47 0.35
CA TRP A 98 16.36 11.83 0.48
C TRP A 98 16.25 12.25 1.94
N ASN A 99 16.32 13.56 2.19
CA ASN A 99 15.97 14.16 3.47
C ASN A 99 14.62 14.85 3.37
N ILE A 100 13.82 14.74 4.44
CA ILE A 100 12.52 15.39 4.52
C ILE A 100 12.68 16.86 4.90
N TRP A 101 12.13 17.73 4.06
CA TRP A 101 12.11 19.17 4.27
C TRP A 101 10.79 19.67 4.85
N TYR A 102 9.67 19.18 4.30
CA TYR A 102 8.33 19.48 4.80
C TYR A 102 7.62 18.20 5.21
N GLY A 103 7.25 18.08 6.48
CA GLY A 103 6.73 16.87 7.12
C GLY A 103 7.47 16.58 8.42
N GLU A 104 7.80 15.31 8.66
CA GLU A 104 8.68 14.89 9.76
C GLU A 104 10.13 15.32 9.46
N GLN A 105 10.52 16.49 9.95
CA GLN A 105 11.89 17.01 9.77
C GLN A 105 12.93 16.14 10.47
N ASP A 106 14.19 16.25 10.05
CA ASP A 106 15.32 15.43 10.52
C ASP A 106 15.14 13.93 10.26
N GLN A 107 14.27 13.57 9.32
CA GLN A 107 14.07 12.20 8.85
C GLN A 107 14.66 12.01 7.43
N ALA A 108 15.44 10.95 7.28
CA ALA A 108 15.93 10.49 5.99
C ALA A 108 15.09 9.30 5.48
N VAL A 109 14.81 9.28 4.18
CA VAL A 109 14.05 8.22 3.50
C VAL A 109 14.93 7.55 2.45
N HIS A 110 15.05 6.23 2.53
CA HIS A 110 15.85 5.44 1.59
C HIS A 110 14.99 4.40 0.89
N LEU A 111 15.06 4.34 -0.44
CA LEU A 111 14.39 3.33 -1.24
C LEU A 111 15.41 2.42 -1.90
N TRP A 112 15.35 1.13 -1.57
CA TRP A 112 16.21 0.09 -2.13
C TRP A 112 15.41 -0.86 -3.02
N ARG A 113 16.05 -1.39 -4.05
CA ARG A 113 15.52 -2.41 -4.96
C ARG A 113 16.38 -3.67 -4.90
N TYR A 114 15.72 -4.83 -4.89
CA TYR A 114 16.33 -6.16 -4.93
C TYR A 114 15.76 -6.92 -6.12
N ARG A 115 16.56 -7.06 -7.19
CA ARG A 115 16.18 -7.80 -8.39
C ARG A 115 16.26 -9.30 -8.09
N GLY A 116 15.18 -10.04 -8.38
CA GLY A 116 15.06 -11.43 -7.96
C GLY A 116 14.35 -11.62 -6.61
N GLY A 117 13.74 -10.56 -6.06
CA GLY A 117 12.77 -10.66 -4.98
C GLY A 117 13.34 -11.05 -3.61
N TYR A 118 12.58 -11.86 -2.85
CA TYR A 118 12.97 -12.31 -1.51
C TYR A 118 14.30 -13.08 -1.45
N PRO A 119 14.63 -14.00 -2.40
CA PRO A 119 15.94 -14.65 -2.43
C PRO A 119 17.11 -13.66 -2.50
N ALA A 120 17.03 -12.65 -3.37
CA ALA A 120 18.07 -11.63 -3.50
C ALA A 120 18.22 -10.78 -2.22
N LEU A 121 17.10 -10.38 -1.61
CA LEU A 121 17.12 -9.71 -0.32
C LEU A 121 17.78 -10.58 0.76
N THR A 122 17.44 -11.88 0.80
CA THR A 122 17.96 -12.81 1.80
C THR A 122 19.47 -13.00 1.67
N ASP A 123 19.95 -13.22 0.44
CA ASP A 123 21.38 -13.31 0.13
C ASP A 123 22.14 -12.03 0.52
N CYS A 124 21.61 -10.87 0.13
CA CYS A 124 22.16 -9.56 0.52
C CYS A 124 22.26 -9.43 2.05
N LEU A 125 21.20 -9.76 2.80
CA LEU A 125 21.20 -9.67 4.26
C LEU A 125 22.19 -10.65 4.90
N GLN A 126 22.35 -11.86 4.36
CA GLN A 126 23.32 -12.83 4.87
C GLN A 126 24.76 -12.33 4.69
N LYS A 127 25.08 -11.78 3.52
CA LYS A 127 26.39 -11.17 3.24
C LYS A 127 26.66 -9.97 4.15
N LEU A 128 25.69 -9.07 4.29
CA LEU A 128 25.80 -7.89 5.16
C LEU A 128 25.97 -8.26 6.64
N ARG A 129 25.47 -9.41 7.08
CA ARG A 129 25.57 -9.84 8.49
C ARG A 129 27.00 -10.15 8.92
N VAL A 130 27.86 -10.56 7.99
CA VAL A 130 29.26 -10.94 8.27
C VAL A 130 30.27 -9.92 7.75
N ASN A 131 29.82 -8.94 6.96
CA ASN A 131 30.68 -7.87 6.44
C ASN A 131 31.11 -6.91 7.57
N LYS A 132 32.40 -6.93 7.92
CA LYS A 132 32.97 -6.14 9.03
C LYS A 132 32.83 -4.64 8.84
N GLU A 133 33.03 -4.14 7.63
CA GLU A 133 32.90 -2.70 7.33
C GLU A 133 31.46 -2.23 7.50
N TYR A 134 30.50 -3.01 7.03
CA TYR A 134 29.08 -2.72 7.19
C TYR A 134 28.64 -2.80 8.65
N LEU A 135 29.20 -3.73 9.43
CA LEU A 135 28.93 -3.82 10.86
C LEU A 135 29.44 -2.58 11.61
N GLU A 136 30.64 -2.08 11.31
CA GLU A 136 31.14 -0.85 11.91
C GLU A 136 30.33 0.36 11.47
N PHE A 137 30.01 0.47 10.18
CA PHE A 137 29.08 1.49 9.69
C PHE A 137 27.76 1.50 10.47
N ARG A 138 27.15 0.32 10.68
CA ARG A 138 25.89 0.21 11.42
C ARG A 138 26.01 0.72 12.85
N LYS A 139 27.15 0.51 13.48
CA LYS A 139 27.45 0.95 14.85
C LYS A 139 27.65 2.47 14.90
N GLU A 140 28.41 3.04 13.97
CA GLU A 140 28.60 4.50 13.89
C GLU A 140 27.28 5.21 13.57
N ARG A 141 26.54 4.74 12.56
CA ARG A 141 25.21 5.27 12.24
C ARG A 141 24.24 5.21 13.41
N ALA A 142 24.30 4.16 14.24
CA ALA A 142 23.41 4.01 15.38
C ALA A 142 23.57 5.14 16.41
N LYS A 143 24.74 5.78 16.52
CA LYS A 143 24.97 6.91 17.44
C LYS A 143 24.19 8.17 17.03
N MET A 144 23.87 8.28 15.75
CA MET A 144 23.22 9.44 15.13
C MET A 144 21.70 9.30 15.01
N LEU A 145 21.15 8.12 15.29
CA LEU A 145 19.74 7.82 15.07
C LEU A 145 18.91 7.97 16.36
N ILE A 146 17.70 8.51 16.22
CA ILE A 146 16.64 8.49 17.23
C ILE A 146 15.82 7.22 17.08
N SER A 147 15.36 6.92 15.85
CA SER A 147 14.55 5.74 15.56
C SER A 147 14.68 5.32 14.10
N ARG A 148 14.23 4.10 13.78
CA ARG A 148 14.18 3.58 12.41
C ARG A 148 12.96 2.72 12.19
N GLN A 149 12.41 2.81 10.99
CA GLN A 149 11.37 1.92 10.49
C GLN A 149 11.70 1.51 9.06
N ASN A 150 11.24 0.34 8.64
CA ASN A 150 11.32 -0.08 7.25
C ASN A 150 10.13 -0.97 6.89
N GLN A 151 9.84 -1.00 5.59
CA GLN A 151 8.78 -1.81 5.02
C GLN A 151 9.29 -2.47 3.74
N LEU A 152 8.83 -3.69 3.49
CA LEU A 152 9.03 -4.35 2.19
C LEU A 152 7.80 -4.11 1.32
N LEU A 153 8.04 -3.70 0.08
CA LEU A 153 7.03 -3.23 -0.83
C LEU A 153 7.12 -3.98 -2.17
N LEU A 154 5.98 -4.08 -2.85
CA LEU A 154 5.91 -4.42 -4.27
C LEU A 154 5.50 -3.19 -5.07
N GLU A 155 5.98 -3.10 -6.31
CA GLU A 155 5.56 -2.06 -7.25
C GLU A 155 4.24 -2.43 -7.93
N PHE A 156 3.38 -1.44 -8.17
CA PHE A 156 2.18 -1.65 -8.98
C PHE A 156 2.55 -1.92 -10.45
N SER A 157 1.83 -2.85 -11.08
CA SER A 157 2.04 -3.24 -12.48
C SER A 157 1.77 -2.12 -13.48
N PHE A 158 0.83 -1.23 -13.16
CA PHE A 158 0.44 -0.08 -13.96
C PHE A 158 1.32 1.16 -13.73
N TRP A 159 2.37 1.06 -12.89
CA TRP A 159 3.32 2.14 -12.66
C TRP A 159 4.62 1.94 -13.43
N ASN A 160 5.30 3.05 -13.72
CA ASN A 160 6.64 3.03 -14.29
C ASN A 160 7.63 2.41 -13.28
N GLU A 161 8.62 1.68 -13.79
CA GLU A 161 9.77 1.31 -12.95
C GLU A 161 10.51 2.61 -12.57
N PRO A 162 10.86 2.81 -11.28
CA PRO A 162 11.58 4.01 -10.87
C PRO A 162 12.97 4.01 -11.51
N LEU A 163 13.26 5.10 -12.22
CA LEU A 163 14.54 5.38 -12.87
C LEU A 163 15.12 6.69 -12.30
N PRO A 164 16.46 6.81 -12.24
CA PRO A 164 17.12 8.06 -11.89
C PRO A 164 16.69 9.21 -12.81
N ARG A 165 16.44 10.38 -12.22
CA ARG A 165 16.07 11.59 -12.97
C ARG A 165 17.25 12.54 -13.05
N LYS A 166 17.36 13.28 -14.16
CA LYS A 166 18.40 14.29 -14.35
C LYS A 166 18.05 15.55 -13.55
N GLY A 167 19.08 16.24 -13.06
CA GLY A 167 18.96 17.53 -12.39
C GLY A 167 18.50 17.45 -10.93
N PRO A 168 18.51 18.59 -10.22
CA PRO A 168 17.87 18.68 -8.91
C PRO A 168 16.38 18.46 -9.10
N ASN A 169 15.82 17.51 -8.35
CA ASN A 169 14.39 17.22 -8.36
C ASN A 169 13.89 17.32 -6.92
N LEU A 170 12.72 17.90 -6.76
CA LEU A 170 11.95 17.85 -5.54
C LEU A 170 11.07 16.60 -5.56
N TYR A 171 11.23 15.75 -4.57
CA TYR A 171 10.46 14.52 -4.45
C TYR A 171 9.30 14.70 -3.48
N GLU A 172 8.16 14.11 -3.82
CA GLU A 172 7.00 14.06 -2.93
C GLU A 172 6.63 12.62 -2.67
N LEU A 173 6.66 12.22 -1.40
CA LEU A 173 6.17 10.93 -0.94
C LEU A 173 4.77 11.11 -0.36
N ARG A 174 3.80 10.36 -0.89
CA ARG A 174 2.44 10.29 -0.35
C ARG A 174 2.14 8.89 0.15
N THR A 175 1.73 8.81 1.40
CA THR A 175 1.37 7.55 2.06
C THR A 175 -0.12 7.49 2.30
N TYR A 176 -0.75 6.40 1.86
CA TYR A 176 -2.18 6.15 2.03
C TYR A 176 -2.40 4.92 2.90
N ASN A 177 -3.13 5.11 4.01
CA ASN A 177 -3.58 4.01 4.85
C ASN A 177 -4.95 3.56 4.35
N LEU A 178 -4.98 2.40 3.70
CA LEU A 178 -6.19 1.82 3.15
C LEU A 178 -6.92 0.99 4.20
N LYS A 179 -8.24 0.86 4.03
CA LYS A 179 -9.01 -0.09 4.84
C LYS A 179 -8.67 -1.51 4.38
N PRO A 180 -8.55 -2.48 5.29
CA PRO A 180 -8.38 -3.88 4.92
C PRO A 180 -9.44 -4.32 3.89
N GLY A 181 -9.00 -5.07 2.87
CA GLY A 181 -9.86 -5.53 1.76
C GLY A 181 -10.07 -4.53 0.61
N THR A 182 -9.68 -3.25 0.76
CA THR A 182 -9.91 -2.23 -0.29
C THR A 182 -8.76 -2.04 -1.28
N MET A 183 -7.60 -2.67 -1.06
CA MET A 183 -6.40 -2.51 -1.88
C MET A 183 -6.63 -2.78 -3.38
N LEU A 184 -7.38 -3.83 -3.72
CA LEU A 184 -7.64 -4.20 -5.11
C LEU A 184 -8.55 -3.18 -5.81
N GLU A 185 -9.63 -2.77 -5.14
CA GLU A 185 -10.52 -1.74 -5.68
C GLU A 185 -9.77 -0.42 -5.87
N TRP A 186 -8.99 -0.02 -4.86
CA TRP A 186 -8.17 1.18 -4.89
C TRP A 186 -7.17 1.13 -6.04
N GLY A 187 -6.46 0.01 -6.22
CA GLY A 187 -5.51 -0.20 -7.31
C GLY A 187 -6.16 -0.10 -8.69
N ASN A 188 -7.33 -0.70 -8.89
CA ASN A 188 -8.07 -0.63 -10.16
C ASN A 188 -8.57 0.77 -10.51
N ARG A 189 -8.88 1.60 -9.51
CA ARG A 189 -9.22 3.02 -9.73
C ARG A 189 -7.95 3.81 -10.08
N TRP A 190 -6.86 3.60 -9.35
CA TRP A 190 -5.59 4.29 -9.62
C TRP A 190 -4.95 3.91 -10.95
N ALA A 191 -5.10 2.67 -11.42
CA ALA A 191 -4.66 2.26 -12.75
C ALA A 191 -5.29 3.07 -13.89
N ARG A 192 -6.48 3.66 -13.66
CA ARG A 192 -7.13 4.59 -14.60
C ARG A 192 -6.65 6.03 -14.35
N ALA A 193 -6.63 6.46 -13.09
CA ALA A 193 -6.23 7.82 -12.72
C ALA A 193 -4.79 8.16 -13.14
N ILE A 194 -3.86 7.22 -12.99
CA ILE A 194 -2.43 7.46 -13.20
C ILE A 194 -2.10 7.89 -14.64
N LYS A 195 -2.91 7.48 -15.62
CA LYS A 195 -2.74 7.83 -17.02
C LYS A 195 -2.78 9.35 -17.24
N HIS A 196 -3.65 10.05 -16.51
CA HIS A 196 -3.77 11.51 -16.58
C HIS A 196 -2.55 12.24 -16.01
N ARG A 197 -1.76 11.57 -15.16
CA ARG A 197 -0.57 12.13 -14.54
C ARG A 197 0.69 11.78 -15.33
N GLN A 198 0.82 10.55 -15.83
CA GLN A 198 2.00 10.13 -16.60
C GLN A 198 2.36 11.05 -17.78
N GLU A 199 1.38 11.77 -18.36
CA GLU A 199 1.61 12.81 -19.38
C GLU A 199 2.60 13.91 -18.95
N ASN A 200 2.60 14.26 -17.66
CA ASN A 200 3.48 15.31 -17.10
C ASN A 200 4.82 14.75 -16.59
N ASN A 201 5.08 13.45 -16.80
CA ASN A 201 6.31 12.75 -16.41
C ASN A 201 6.72 12.93 -14.93
N GLU A 202 5.79 13.22 -14.01
CA GLU A 202 6.07 13.43 -12.58
C GLU A 202 5.96 12.13 -11.76
N ALA A 203 5.36 11.07 -12.31
CA ALA A 203 5.24 9.77 -11.67
C ALA A 203 6.59 9.02 -11.60
N VAL A 204 7.14 8.80 -10.40
CA VAL A 204 8.39 8.04 -10.20
C VAL A 204 8.11 6.58 -9.91
N GLY A 205 7.27 6.30 -8.91
CA GLY A 205 7.00 4.95 -8.44
C GLY A 205 5.72 4.87 -7.62
N GLY A 206 5.04 3.73 -7.68
CA GLY A 206 3.86 3.44 -6.88
C GLY A 206 4.02 2.06 -6.27
N PHE A 207 3.89 1.97 -4.95
CA PHE A 207 4.24 0.79 -4.18
C PHE A 207 3.18 0.46 -3.14
N PHE A 208 3.04 -0.82 -2.80
CA PHE A 208 2.18 -1.27 -1.71
C PHE A 208 2.92 -2.21 -0.77
N SER A 209 2.62 -2.08 0.52
CA SER A 209 3.25 -2.85 1.60
C SER A 209 2.97 -4.35 1.50
N GLN A 210 4.00 -5.17 1.60
CA GLN A 210 3.92 -6.62 1.83
C GLN A 210 4.27 -7.00 3.27
N ILE A 211 5.31 -6.39 3.84
CA ILE A 211 5.78 -6.67 5.21
C ILE A 211 6.08 -5.32 5.90
N GLY A 212 5.70 -5.22 7.17
CA GLY A 212 5.69 -3.98 7.95
C GLY A 212 4.25 -3.53 8.16
N ASP A 213 3.96 -2.24 8.00
CA ASP A 213 2.60 -1.72 8.11
C ASP A 213 1.78 -2.15 6.89
N LEU A 214 0.78 -3.00 7.11
CA LEU A 214 -0.05 -3.56 6.05
C LEU A 214 -1.11 -2.56 5.58
N TYR A 215 -1.59 -2.78 4.36
CA TYR A 215 -2.59 -1.94 3.68
C TYR A 215 -2.12 -0.49 3.47
N VAL A 216 -0.80 -0.29 3.39
CA VAL A 216 -0.19 1.01 3.11
C VAL A 216 0.23 1.07 1.64
N VAL A 217 -0.06 2.20 1.01
CA VAL A 217 0.40 2.53 -0.34
C VAL A 217 1.27 3.77 -0.32
N HIS A 218 2.39 3.72 -1.04
CA HIS A 218 3.31 4.83 -1.24
C HIS A 218 3.31 5.26 -2.69
N HIS A 219 3.07 6.53 -2.95
CA HIS A 219 3.33 7.16 -4.24
C HIS A 219 4.54 8.08 -4.13
N LEU A 220 5.49 7.90 -5.03
CA LEU A 220 6.65 8.75 -5.19
C LEU A 220 6.49 9.57 -6.47
N TRP A 221 6.55 10.89 -6.32
CA TRP A 221 6.47 11.86 -7.40
C TRP A 221 7.74 12.70 -7.41
N ALA A 222 8.10 13.25 -8.57
CA ALA A 222 9.22 14.18 -8.70
C ALA A 222 8.83 15.37 -9.57
N TYR A 223 9.23 16.55 -9.12
CA TYR A 223 8.96 17.84 -9.74
C TYR A 223 10.24 18.66 -9.79
N GLU A 224 10.33 19.60 -10.71
CA GLU A 224 11.48 20.51 -10.80
C GLU A 224 11.48 21.55 -9.66
N SER A 225 10.30 21.95 -9.18
CA SER A 225 10.14 22.95 -8.11
C SER A 225 8.79 22.82 -7.39
N LEU A 226 8.61 23.55 -6.29
CA LEU A 226 7.32 23.67 -5.62
C LEU A 226 6.25 24.33 -6.50
N GLN A 227 6.66 25.27 -7.36
CA GLN A 227 5.77 25.94 -8.31
C GLN A 227 5.26 24.96 -9.37
N SER A 228 6.16 24.20 -10.01
CA SER A 228 5.74 23.22 -11.02
C SER A 228 4.91 22.09 -10.40
N ARG A 229 5.17 21.74 -9.14
CA ARG A 229 4.29 20.86 -8.35
C ARG A 229 2.88 21.41 -8.20
N GLU A 230 2.73 22.69 -7.84
CA GLU A 230 1.42 23.33 -7.69
C GLU A 230 0.65 23.35 -9.01
N GLU A 231 1.29 23.82 -10.08
CA GLU A 231 0.72 23.89 -11.43
C GLU A 231 0.27 22.51 -11.94
N THR A 232 1.13 21.49 -11.76
CA THR A 232 0.82 20.11 -12.14
C THR A 232 -0.37 19.56 -11.36
N ARG A 233 -0.46 19.87 -10.06
CA ARG A 233 -1.61 19.44 -9.25
C ARG A 233 -2.89 20.13 -9.67
N ASN A 234 -2.85 21.44 -9.89
CA ASN A 234 -4.02 22.23 -10.26
C ASN A 234 -4.55 21.83 -11.64
N SER A 235 -3.67 21.61 -12.60
CA SER A 235 -4.05 21.12 -13.93
C SER A 235 -4.66 19.71 -13.89
N ALA A 236 -4.18 18.82 -13.01
CA ALA A 236 -4.77 17.49 -12.86
C ALA A 236 -6.24 17.56 -12.39
N TRP A 237 -6.59 18.50 -11.51
CA TRP A 237 -7.98 18.71 -11.07
C TRP A 237 -8.91 19.22 -12.16
N GLN A 238 -8.38 19.80 -13.24
CA GLN A 238 -9.17 20.27 -14.38
C GLN A 238 -9.45 19.15 -15.41
N LYS A 239 -8.82 17.98 -15.27
CA LYS A 239 -9.02 16.84 -16.19
C LYS A 239 -10.30 16.07 -15.82
N GLU A 240 -11.17 15.89 -16.80
CA GLU A 240 -12.43 15.16 -16.63
C GLU A 240 -12.18 13.72 -16.15
N GLY A 241 -12.89 13.30 -15.10
CA GLY A 241 -12.79 11.96 -14.53
C GLY A 241 -11.64 11.77 -13.52
N TRP A 242 -10.79 12.77 -13.30
CA TRP A 242 -9.76 12.71 -12.26
C TRP A 242 -10.38 12.55 -10.86
N ASP A 243 -11.31 13.43 -10.53
CA ASP A 243 -12.05 13.50 -9.27
C ASP A 243 -12.76 12.17 -8.95
N VAL A 244 -13.47 11.58 -9.91
CA VAL A 244 -14.20 10.31 -9.74
C VAL A 244 -13.26 9.14 -9.42
N ASN A 245 -12.06 9.16 -9.99
CA ASN A 245 -11.09 8.07 -9.80
C ASN A 245 -10.28 8.21 -8.50
N VAL A 246 -10.09 9.43 -7.98
CA VAL A 246 -9.33 9.68 -6.74
C VAL A 246 -10.19 9.87 -5.49
N TYR A 247 -11.51 10.00 -5.62
CA TYR A 247 -12.44 10.21 -4.50
C TYR A 247 -12.32 9.18 -3.35
N TYR A 248 -11.92 7.95 -3.67
CA TYR A 248 -11.73 6.85 -2.72
C TYR A 248 -10.27 6.64 -2.27
N THR A 249 -9.45 7.68 -2.24
CA THR A 249 -8.17 7.59 -1.53
C THR A 249 -8.44 7.34 -0.04
N GLY A 250 -7.84 6.31 0.57
CA GLY A 250 -8.01 6.00 1.99
C GLY A 250 -7.60 7.16 2.92
N LYS A 251 -7.48 6.91 4.24
CA LYS A 251 -6.96 7.94 5.15
C LYS A 251 -5.57 8.33 4.68
N THR A 252 -5.45 9.54 4.15
CA THR A 252 -4.23 10.03 3.53
C THR A 252 -3.36 10.59 4.64
N SER A 253 -2.14 10.08 4.79
CA SER A 253 -1.13 10.76 5.60
C SER A 253 -0.70 12.06 4.89
N PRO A 254 -0.17 13.06 5.61
CA PRO A 254 0.32 14.29 4.99
C PRO A 254 1.30 13.98 3.85
N ALA A 255 1.24 14.76 2.77
CA ALA A 255 2.24 14.67 1.72
C ALA A 255 3.57 15.23 2.23
N THR A 256 4.64 14.47 2.07
CA THR A 256 5.98 14.83 2.55
C THR A 256 6.85 15.26 1.37
N ILE A 257 7.53 16.40 1.51
CA ILE A 257 8.46 16.92 0.51
C ILE A 257 9.89 16.56 0.91
N MET A 258 10.63 16.02 -0.04
CA MET A 258 11.97 15.47 0.14
C MET A 258 12.92 16.02 -0.93
N LEU A 259 14.19 16.16 -0.55
CA LEU A 259 15.31 16.55 -1.43
C LEU A 259 16.42 15.51 -1.36
#